data_AF-A0A957C576-F1
#
_entry.id   AF-A0A957C576-F1
#
_cell.length_a   1.000
_cell.length_b   1.000
_cell.length_c   1.000
_cell.angle_alpha   90.00
_cell.angle_beta   90.00
_cell.angle_gamma   90.00
#
_symmetry.space_group_name_H-M   'P 1'
#
loop_
_entity.id
_entity.type
_entity.pdbx_description
1 polymer ?
#
loop_
_entity_poly.entity_id
_entity_poly.type
_entity_poly.pdbx_seq_one_letter_code
_entity_poly.pdbx_strand_id
1 'polypeptide(L)'
;LMNGIVEEKTNRVMEILVTSVTPTQLLTGKIIGLGLLGLTQMVIWGVAGGVAIALGQSLPFLSGVTFPTDLALLALVYFVLSYFLIASLMAGVGVVANSEQESRQFSSFISLMWVLPFFFVAQFIDDPNGVVPILLTLIPITSPISALMRVGLSAVPAWQIIASLAILFVTMIFTAWGSARVFRWGMLRYGKRVSLRDMIRAVRRPSQFTTTASKGGMSS
;
A
#
# COMPACT_ATOMS: atom_id res chain seq x y z
N LEU A 1 -9.31 -0.51 -6.45
CA LEU A 1 -8.22 -0.20 -7.40
C LEU A 1 -8.07 -1.24 -8.49
N MET A 2 -7.74 -2.47 -8.12
CA MET A 2 -7.36 -3.51 -9.06
C MET A 2 -8.53 -4.01 -9.94
N ASN A 3 -9.74 -4.18 -9.38
CA ASN A 3 -10.94 -4.48 -10.19
C ASN A 3 -11.24 -3.38 -11.23
N GLY A 4 -11.08 -2.10 -10.84
CA GLY A 4 -11.32 -0.97 -11.75
C GLY A 4 -10.29 -0.79 -12.86
N ILE A 5 -9.12 -1.44 -12.77
CA ILE A 5 -8.10 -1.46 -13.85
C ILE A 5 -8.41 -2.59 -14.85
N VAL A 6 -9.06 -3.67 -14.39
CA VAL A 6 -9.41 -4.78 -15.27
C VAL A 6 -10.78 -4.60 -15.93
N GLU A 7 -11.74 -3.97 -15.25
CA GLU A 7 -12.97 -3.46 -15.91
C GLU A 7 -12.63 -2.46 -17.02
N GLU A 8 -11.65 -1.59 -16.81
CA GLU A 8 -11.17 -0.65 -17.83
C GLU A 8 -10.66 -1.37 -19.07
N LYS A 9 -9.96 -2.49 -18.94
CA LYS A 9 -9.48 -3.28 -20.08
C LYS A 9 -10.59 -3.99 -20.87
N THR A 10 -11.82 -4.09 -20.35
CA THR A 10 -12.84 -5.02 -20.87
C THR A 10 -13.93 -4.35 -21.72
N ASN A 11 -14.13 -3.03 -21.64
CA ASN A 11 -15.21 -2.37 -22.35
C ASN A 11 -14.75 -1.19 -23.22
N ARG A 12 -15.49 -0.98 -24.32
CA ARG A 12 -15.42 0.08 -25.35
C ARG A 12 -15.21 1.52 -24.82
N VAL A 13 -15.34 1.71 -23.51
CA VAL A 13 -15.03 2.93 -22.75
C VAL A 13 -13.52 3.24 -22.76
N MET A 14 -12.63 2.25 -22.86
CA MET A 14 -11.17 2.46 -22.96
C MET A 14 -10.75 3.17 -24.26
N GLU A 15 -11.44 2.90 -25.39
CA GLU A 15 -11.16 3.62 -26.67
C GLU A 15 -11.51 5.12 -26.57
N ILE A 16 -12.54 5.47 -25.80
CA ILE A 16 -12.97 6.86 -25.57
C ILE A 16 -12.13 7.55 -24.48
N LEU A 17 -11.70 6.80 -23.45
CA LEU A 17 -10.85 7.32 -22.38
C LEU A 17 -9.39 7.52 -22.83
N VAL A 18 -8.85 6.65 -23.67
CA VAL A 18 -7.46 6.74 -24.16
C VAL A 18 -7.25 7.92 -25.12
N THR A 19 -8.31 8.39 -25.80
CA THR A 19 -8.24 9.62 -26.61
C THR A 19 -8.30 10.89 -25.74
N SER A 20 -8.66 10.77 -24.46
CA SER A 20 -8.92 11.92 -23.57
C SER A 20 -7.87 12.08 -22.45
N VAL A 21 -7.33 10.99 -21.88
CA VAL A 21 -6.40 11.03 -20.73
C VAL A 21 -5.40 9.87 -20.76
N THR A 22 -4.14 10.12 -20.38
CA THR A 22 -3.11 9.06 -20.35
C THR A 22 -3.35 8.07 -19.19
N PRO A 23 -3.09 6.75 -19.36
CA PRO A 23 -3.28 5.73 -18.30
C PRO A 23 -2.54 6.02 -16.98
N THR A 24 -1.41 6.73 -17.04
CA THR A 24 -0.64 7.15 -15.86
C THR A 24 -1.33 8.25 -15.06
N GLN A 25 -2.00 9.20 -15.72
CA GLN A 25 -2.80 10.23 -15.07
C GLN A 25 -4.01 9.63 -14.35
N LEU A 26 -4.67 8.66 -14.98
CA LEU A 26 -5.80 7.95 -14.40
C LEU A 26 -5.39 7.16 -13.14
N LEU A 27 -4.30 6.39 -13.20
CA LEU A 27 -3.77 5.66 -12.03
C LEU A 27 -3.38 6.60 -10.90
N THR A 28 -2.68 7.69 -11.21
CA THR A 28 -2.28 8.69 -10.21
C THR A 28 -3.50 9.35 -9.57
N GLY A 29 -4.51 9.71 -10.37
CA GLY A 29 -5.78 10.24 -9.89
C GLY A 29 -6.52 9.26 -8.96
N LYS A 30 -6.58 7.97 -9.31
CA LYS A 30 -7.16 6.93 -8.44
C LYS A 30 -6.40 6.78 -7.12
N ILE A 31 -5.07 6.84 -7.14
CA ILE A 31 -4.25 6.76 -5.93
C ILE A 31 -4.45 8.02 -5.06
N ILE A 32 -4.50 9.22 -5.62
CA ILE A 32 -4.75 10.41 -4.80
C ILE A 32 -6.18 10.38 -4.24
N GLY A 33 -7.18 10.07 -5.08
CA GLY A 33 -8.59 10.05 -4.69
C GLY A 33 -8.89 9.05 -3.57
N LEU A 34 -8.37 7.83 -3.65
CA LEU A 34 -8.54 6.85 -2.56
C LEU A 34 -7.74 7.19 -1.31
N GLY A 35 -6.61 7.90 -1.46
CA GLY A 35 -5.85 8.42 -0.33
C GLY A 35 -6.67 9.46 0.44
N LEU A 36 -7.28 10.40 -0.28
CA LEU A 36 -8.20 11.40 0.28
C LEU A 36 -9.43 10.74 0.93
N LEU A 37 -10.01 9.72 0.29
CA LEU A 37 -11.12 8.96 0.88
C LEU A 37 -10.72 8.30 2.21
N GLY A 38 -9.52 7.71 2.28
CA GLY A 38 -8.99 7.12 3.50
C GLY A 38 -8.73 8.17 4.59
N LEU A 39 -8.24 9.36 4.23
CA LEU A 39 -8.11 10.48 5.17
C LEU A 39 -9.47 10.93 5.71
N THR A 40 -10.48 11.04 4.84
CA THR A 40 -11.86 11.35 5.27
C THR A 40 -12.38 10.28 6.24
N GLN A 41 -12.16 9.00 5.94
CA GLN A 41 -12.54 7.91 6.84
C GLN A 41 -11.82 8.01 8.19
N MET A 42 -10.53 8.33 8.21
CA MET A 42 -9.77 8.54 9.44
C MET A 42 -10.33 9.72 10.26
N VAL A 43 -10.66 10.85 9.62
CA VAL A 43 -11.29 11.99 10.29
C VAL A 43 -12.65 11.60 10.88
N ILE A 44 -13.46 10.87 10.12
CA ILE A 44 -14.77 10.39 10.60
C ILE A 44 -14.62 9.55 11.88
N TRP A 45 -13.71 8.55 11.87
CA TRP A 45 -13.48 7.72 13.05
C TRP A 45 -12.85 8.47 14.21
N GLY A 46 -11.94 9.42 13.93
CA GLY A 46 -11.33 10.28 14.94
C GLY A 46 -12.35 11.17 15.64
N VAL A 47 -13.21 11.85 14.87
CA VAL A 47 -14.29 12.69 15.40
C VAL A 47 -15.32 11.84 16.15
N ALA A 48 -15.75 10.71 15.58
CA ALA A 48 -16.70 9.81 16.25
C ALA A 48 -16.15 9.31 17.60
N GLY A 49 -14.87 8.91 17.65
CA GLY A 49 -14.21 8.51 18.89
C GLY A 49 -14.11 9.65 19.90
N GLY A 50 -13.75 10.86 19.47
CA GLY A 50 -13.71 12.05 20.31
C GLY A 50 -15.08 12.41 20.91
N VAL A 51 -16.13 12.38 20.09
CA VAL A 51 -17.52 12.60 20.53
C VAL A 51 -17.97 11.53 21.51
N ALA A 52 -17.66 10.25 21.24
CA ALA A 52 -18.00 9.15 22.14
C ALA A 52 -17.33 9.30 23.51
N ILE A 53 -16.05 9.68 23.55
CA ILE A 53 -15.34 9.97 24.79
C ILE A 53 -15.97 11.16 25.53
N ALA A 54 -16.29 12.26 24.82
CA ALA A 54 -16.86 13.46 25.42
C ALA A 54 -18.25 13.23 26.04
N LEU A 55 -19.12 12.50 25.36
CA LEU A 55 -20.45 12.16 25.87
C LEU A 55 -20.41 11.04 26.91
N GLY A 56 -19.39 10.18 26.84
CA GLY A 56 -19.22 9.00 27.68
C GLY A 56 -18.61 9.27 29.05
N GLN A 57 -18.18 10.49 29.38
CA GLN A 57 -17.51 10.80 30.66
C GLN A 57 -18.36 10.47 31.91
N SER A 58 -19.68 10.35 31.74
CA SER A 58 -20.61 9.92 32.80
C SER A 58 -20.57 8.41 33.08
N LEU A 59 -20.01 7.60 32.17
CA LEU A 59 -19.90 6.16 32.31
C LEU A 59 -18.61 5.81 33.08
N PRO A 60 -18.68 4.98 34.15
CA PRO A 60 -17.51 4.66 34.98
C PRO A 60 -16.34 4.02 34.24
N PHE A 61 -16.58 3.40 33.08
CA PHE A 61 -15.54 2.77 32.27
C PHE A 61 -14.87 3.72 31.27
N LEU A 62 -15.42 4.93 31.06
CA LEU A 62 -14.86 5.98 30.20
C LEU A 62 -14.41 7.20 31.00
N SER A 63 -14.69 7.25 32.30
CA SER A 63 -14.25 8.34 33.16
C SER A 63 -12.72 8.40 33.19
N GLY A 64 -12.17 9.56 32.84
CA GLY A 64 -10.72 9.76 32.76
C GLY A 64 -10.07 9.31 31.44
N VAL A 65 -10.83 8.71 30.52
CA VAL A 65 -10.34 8.49 29.14
C VAL A 65 -10.33 9.82 28.42
N THR A 66 -9.17 10.19 27.88
CA THR A 66 -8.97 11.41 27.08
C THR A 66 -8.67 11.05 25.64
N PHE A 67 -8.89 11.99 24.72
CA PHE A 67 -8.55 11.79 23.31
C PHE A 67 -7.03 11.90 23.11
N PRO A 68 -6.33 10.81 22.75
CA PRO A 68 -4.88 10.82 22.64
C PRO A 68 -4.45 11.42 21.31
N THR A 69 -4.18 12.73 21.28
CA THR A 69 -3.75 13.46 20.08
C THR A 69 -2.48 12.90 19.47
N ASP A 70 -1.56 12.39 20.30
CA ASP A 70 -0.29 11.82 19.86
C ASP A 70 -0.51 10.54 19.05
N LEU A 71 -1.46 9.70 19.46
CA LEU A 71 -1.88 8.52 18.71
C LEU A 71 -2.55 8.90 17.40
N ALA A 72 -3.34 9.96 17.37
CA ALA A 72 -3.97 10.43 16.13
C ALA A 72 -2.93 10.92 15.11
N LEU A 73 -1.92 11.69 15.55
CA LEU A 73 -0.81 12.12 14.71
C LEU A 73 0.03 10.94 14.23
N LEU A 74 0.34 9.99 15.12
CA LEU A 74 1.08 8.79 14.76
C LEU A 74 0.31 7.93 13.75
N ALA A 75 -1.00 7.79 13.93
CA ALA A 75 -1.87 7.08 13.01
C ALA A 75 -1.86 7.75 11.63
N LEU A 76 -1.89 9.07 11.55
CA LEU A 76 -1.81 9.81 10.30
C LEU A 76 -0.49 9.53 9.56
N VAL A 77 0.63 9.56 10.27
CA VAL A 77 1.96 9.27 9.67
C VAL A 77 2.01 7.84 9.14
N TYR A 78 1.63 6.85 9.94
CA TYR A 78 1.58 5.45 9.49
C TYR A 78 0.60 5.25 8.33
N PHE A 79 -0.56 5.88 8.38
CA PHE A 79 -1.55 5.82 7.31
C PHE A 79 -0.97 6.31 6.00
N VAL A 80 -0.34 7.50 5.97
CA VAL A 80 0.23 8.05 4.73
C VAL A 80 1.30 7.12 4.16
N LEU A 81 2.26 6.68 4.99
CA LEU A 81 3.36 5.83 4.54
C LEU A 81 2.86 4.47 4.04
N SER A 82 1.98 3.81 4.80
CA SER A 82 1.47 2.51 4.41
C SER A 82 0.47 2.58 3.26
N TYR A 83 -0.27 3.69 3.12
CA TYR A 83 -1.10 3.93 1.96
C TYR A 83 -0.26 3.92 0.67
N PHE A 84 0.85 4.69 0.65
CA PHE A 84 1.76 4.70 -0.50
C PHE A 84 2.43 3.34 -0.72
N LEU A 85 2.81 2.62 0.34
CA LEU A 85 3.34 1.25 0.24
C LEU A 85 2.33 0.34 -0.48
N ILE A 86 1.09 0.25 0.01
CA ILE A 86 0.07 -0.63 -0.54
C ILE A 86 -0.32 -0.20 -1.97
N ALA A 87 -0.44 1.10 -2.22
CA ALA A 87 -0.70 1.63 -3.57
C ALA A 87 0.41 1.23 -4.55
N SER A 88 1.68 1.32 -4.13
CA SER A 88 2.82 0.93 -4.96
C SER A 88 2.85 -0.57 -5.25
N LEU A 89 2.52 -1.42 -4.27
CA LEU A 89 2.44 -2.87 -4.43
C LEU A 89 1.31 -3.25 -5.39
N MET A 90 0.12 -2.67 -5.20
CA MET A 90 -1.04 -2.92 -6.07
C MET A 90 -0.81 -2.44 -7.50
N ALA A 91 -0.14 -1.30 -7.67
CA ALA A 91 0.26 -0.81 -8.99
C ALA A 91 1.22 -1.77 -9.70
N GLY A 92 2.18 -2.36 -8.96
CA GLY A 92 3.07 -3.39 -9.47
C GLY A 92 2.34 -4.66 -9.89
N VAL A 93 1.46 -5.18 -9.02
CA VAL A 93 0.63 -6.36 -9.30
C VAL A 93 -0.26 -6.15 -10.53
N GLY A 94 -0.87 -4.97 -10.68
CA GLY A 94 -1.73 -4.66 -11.83
C GLY A 94 -1.03 -4.70 -13.19
N VAL A 95 0.30 -4.57 -13.24
CA VAL A 95 1.09 -4.74 -14.47
C VAL A 95 1.36 -6.22 -14.77
N VAL A 96 1.56 -7.01 -13.73
CA VAL A 96 2.02 -8.41 -13.84
C VAL A 96 0.85 -9.38 -13.96
N ALA A 97 -0.27 -9.07 -13.33
CA ALA A 97 -1.43 -9.94 -13.31
C ALA A 97 -2.06 -10.03 -14.71
N ASN A 98 -2.20 -11.26 -15.19
CA ASN A 98 -2.69 -11.53 -16.55
C ASN A 98 -4.21 -11.75 -16.57
N SER A 99 -4.83 -11.89 -15.40
CA SER A 99 -6.26 -12.06 -15.22
C SER A 99 -6.78 -11.33 -13.98
N GLU A 100 -8.08 -11.06 -13.95
CA GLU A 100 -8.75 -10.56 -12.73
C GLU A 100 -8.63 -11.52 -11.55
N GLN A 101 -8.61 -12.83 -11.83
CA GLN A 101 -8.60 -13.84 -10.77
C GLN A 101 -7.24 -13.88 -10.07
N GLU A 102 -6.12 -13.84 -10.81
CA GLU A 102 -4.77 -13.72 -10.25
C GLU A 102 -4.61 -12.43 -9.45
N SER A 103 -5.06 -11.32 -10.04
CA SER A 103 -5.14 -10.03 -9.38
C SER A 103 -5.84 -10.18 -8.03
N ARG A 104 -7.08 -10.71 -8.02
CA ARG A 104 -7.90 -10.91 -6.81
C ARG A 104 -7.17 -11.73 -5.74
N GLN A 105 -6.46 -12.79 -6.14
CA GLN A 105 -5.68 -13.60 -5.21
C GLN A 105 -4.56 -12.79 -4.53
N PHE A 106 -3.77 -12.02 -5.31
CA PHE A 106 -2.74 -11.15 -4.73
C PHE A 106 -3.32 -10.12 -3.76
N SER A 107 -4.46 -9.51 -4.10
CA SER A 107 -5.14 -8.59 -3.19
C SER A 107 -5.60 -9.27 -1.90
N SER A 108 -6.12 -10.49 -1.99
CA SER A 108 -6.54 -11.27 -0.81
C SER A 108 -5.37 -11.56 0.12
N PHE A 109 -4.19 -11.90 -0.42
CA PHE A 109 -3.00 -12.12 0.41
C PHE A 109 -2.53 -10.85 1.11
N ILE A 110 -2.51 -9.71 0.42
CA ILE A 110 -2.14 -8.42 1.01
C ILE A 110 -3.13 -8.05 2.13
N SER A 111 -4.43 -8.25 1.90
CA SER A 111 -5.47 -8.00 2.89
C SER A 111 -5.32 -8.89 4.13
N LEU A 112 -5.00 -10.18 3.94
CA LEU A 112 -4.75 -11.10 5.05
C LEU A 112 -3.57 -10.65 5.92
N MET A 113 -2.48 -10.19 5.30
CA MET A 113 -1.34 -9.65 6.03
C MET A 113 -1.70 -8.40 6.83
N TRP A 114 -2.56 -7.52 6.29
CA TRP A 114 -3.04 -6.35 7.03
C TRP A 114 -3.84 -6.71 8.28
N VAL A 115 -4.69 -7.74 8.20
CA VAL A 115 -5.51 -8.19 9.35
C VAL A 115 -4.72 -9.05 10.35
N LEU A 116 -3.53 -9.55 9.96
CA LEU A 116 -2.72 -10.45 10.77
C LEU A 116 -2.54 -10.05 12.24
N PRO A 117 -2.27 -8.76 12.60
CA PRO A 117 -2.11 -8.37 14.00
C PRO A 117 -3.34 -8.64 14.87
N PHE A 118 -4.54 -8.62 14.28
CA PHE A 118 -5.77 -8.88 15.02
C PHE A 118 -5.87 -10.32 15.53
N PHE A 119 -5.24 -11.28 14.87
CA PHE A 119 -5.17 -12.66 15.37
C PHE A 119 -4.32 -12.80 16.64
N PHE A 120 -3.44 -11.82 16.91
CA PHE A 120 -2.55 -11.81 18.07
C PHE A 120 -2.98 -10.78 19.12
N VAL A 121 -4.22 -10.26 19.08
CA VAL A 121 -4.72 -9.23 20.02
C VAL A 121 -4.48 -9.60 21.48
N ALA A 122 -4.69 -10.87 21.86
CA ALA A 122 -4.41 -11.33 23.22
C ALA A 122 -2.96 -11.04 23.63
N GLN A 123 -1.98 -11.30 22.75
CA GLN A 123 -0.57 -11.00 23.00
C GLN A 123 -0.29 -9.50 23.11
N PHE A 124 -0.99 -8.67 22.33
CA PHE A 124 -0.87 -7.20 22.45
C PHE A 124 -1.41 -6.69 23.79
N ILE A 125 -2.43 -7.33 24.35
CA ILE A 125 -3.02 -6.96 25.65
C ILE A 125 -2.16 -7.49 26.81
N ASP A 126 -1.72 -8.75 26.72
CA ASP A 126 -0.99 -9.43 27.80
C ASP A 126 0.45 -8.93 27.93
N ASP A 127 1.18 -8.82 26.81
CA ASP A 127 2.55 -8.32 26.77
C ASP A 127 2.80 -7.44 25.52
N PRO A 128 2.39 -6.16 25.57
CA PRO A 128 2.58 -5.21 24.48
C PRO A 128 4.05 -5.02 24.04
N ASN A 129 5.02 -5.36 24.89
CA ASN A 129 6.45 -5.25 24.62
C ASN A 129 7.11 -6.61 24.35
N GLY A 130 6.31 -7.66 24.21
CA GLY A 130 6.77 -8.99 23.86
C GLY A 130 7.28 -9.09 22.43
N VAL A 131 7.89 -10.23 22.11
CA VAL A 131 8.52 -10.50 20.82
C VAL A 131 7.53 -10.38 19.66
N VAL A 132 6.32 -10.95 19.81
CA VAL A 132 5.31 -10.96 18.74
C VAL A 132 4.81 -9.55 18.39
N PRO A 133 4.35 -8.71 19.35
CA PRO A 133 4.00 -7.32 19.07
C PRO A 133 5.15 -6.52 18.44
N ILE A 134 6.39 -6.69 18.92
CA ILE A 134 7.56 -6.01 18.36
C ILE A 134 7.77 -6.40 16.90
N LEU A 135 7.78 -7.69 16.57
CA LEU A 135 8.01 -8.17 15.20
C LEU A 135 6.94 -7.66 14.24
N LEU A 136 5.66 -7.74 14.62
CA LEU A 136 4.55 -7.25 13.80
C LEU A 136 4.60 -5.72 13.61
N THR A 137 5.18 -4.99 14.57
CA THR A 137 5.41 -3.54 14.44
C THR A 137 6.51 -3.21 13.43
N LEU A 138 7.49 -4.10 13.23
CA LEU A 138 8.60 -3.87 12.30
C LEU A 138 8.27 -4.29 10.86
N ILE A 139 7.31 -5.20 10.67
CA ILE A 139 6.87 -5.62 9.34
C ILE A 139 6.01 -4.50 8.70
N PRO A 140 6.39 -3.93 7.54
CA PRO A 140 5.78 -2.71 6.99
C PRO A 140 4.27 -2.76 6.72
N ILE A 141 3.75 -3.92 6.32
CA ILE A 141 2.31 -4.05 6.01
C ILE A 141 1.47 -4.13 7.28
N THR A 142 2.02 -4.70 8.36
CA THR A 142 1.34 -4.85 9.66
C THR A 142 1.61 -3.68 10.61
N SER A 143 2.69 -2.92 10.37
CA SER A 143 3.19 -1.90 11.30
C SER A 143 2.16 -0.85 11.71
N PRO A 144 1.24 -0.34 10.84
CA PRO A 144 0.28 0.69 11.25
C PRO A 144 -0.63 0.21 12.37
N ILE A 145 -1.17 -1.00 12.24
CA ILE A 145 -2.09 -1.56 13.24
C ILE A 145 -1.30 -1.93 14.49
N SER A 146 -0.18 -2.65 14.33
CA SER A 146 0.62 -3.11 15.46
C SER A 146 1.21 -1.98 16.30
N ALA A 147 1.73 -0.92 15.68
CA ALA A 147 2.27 0.23 16.40
C ALA A 147 1.17 0.94 17.21
N LEU A 148 0.01 1.20 16.60
CA LEU A 148 -1.09 1.88 17.26
C LEU A 148 -1.67 1.06 18.42
N MET A 149 -1.79 -0.25 18.26
CA MET A 149 -2.18 -1.14 19.35
C MET A 149 -1.19 -1.07 20.51
N ARG A 150 0.12 -1.15 20.24
CA ARG A 150 1.14 -1.14 21.30
C ARG A 150 1.23 0.16 22.06
N VAL A 151 1.24 1.29 21.34
CA VAL A 151 1.30 2.62 21.96
C VAL A 151 -0.02 2.94 22.69
N GLY A 152 -1.14 2.43 22.19
CA GLY A 152 -2.43 2.55 22.87
C GLY A 152 -2.56 1.73 24.16
N LEU A 153 -1.79 0.64 24.28
CA LEU A 153 -1.85 -0.27 25.43
C LEU A 153 -0.69 -0.07 26.42
N SER A 154 0.44 0.49 25.99
CA SER A 154 1.63 0.66 26.84
C SER A 154 2.56 1.78 26.37
N ALA A 155 3.46 2.20 27.26
CA ALA A 155 4.57 3.05 26.87
C ALA A 155 5.60 2.26 26.05
N VAL A 156 5.70 2.56 24.76
CA VAL A 156 6.68 1.95 23.85
C VAL A 156 7.89 2.87 23.70
N PRO A 157 9.13 2.33 23.78
CA PRO A 157 10.33 3.13 23.54
C PRO A 157 10.31 3.80 22.16
N ALA A 158 10.58 5.10 22.11
CA ALA A 158 10.49 5.90 20.89
C ALA A 158 11.33 5.34 19.73
N TRP A 159 12.48 4.75 20.02
CA TRP A 159 13.35 4.16 18.99
C TRP A 159 12.68 3.00 18.23
N GLN A 160 11.76 2.25 18.86
CA GLN A 160 11.05 1.16 18.18
C GLN A 160 10.06 1.71 17.16
N ILE A 161 9.40 2.82 17.50
CA ILE A 161 8.47 3.52 16.61
C ILE A 161 9.24 4.16 15.46
N ILE A 162 10.35 4.84 15.75
CA ILE A 162 11.22 5.46 14.73
C ILE A 162 11.80 4.38 13.80
N ALA A 163 12.28 3.26 14.35
CA ALA A 163 12.80 2.15 13.55
C ALA A 163 11.71 1.55 12.64
N SER A 164 10.51 1.32 13.18
CA SER A 164 9.35 0.86 12.41
C SER A 164 9.00 1.82 11.27
N LEU A 165 8.90 3.12 11.56
CA LEU A 165 8.65 4.15 10.54
C LEU A 165 9.75 4.21 9.48
N ALA A 166 11.02 4.10 9.89
CA ALA A 166 12.16 4.08 8.97
C ALA A 166 12.13 2.85 8.05
N ILE A 167 11.87 1.66 8.59
CA ILE A 167 11.75 0.42 7.82
C ILE A 167 10.57 0.51 6.85
N LEU A 168 9.43 1.03 7.30
CA LEU A 168 8.25 1.26 6.48
C LEU A 168 8.55 2.23 5.33
N PHE A 169 9.20 3.36 5.63
CA PHE A 169 9.58 4.36 4.63
C PHE A 169 10.54 3.79 3.60
N VAL A 170 11.60 3.11 4.03
CA VAL A 170 12.57 2.46 3.12
C VAL A 170 11.89 1.41 2.25
N THR A 171 11.01 0.59 2.83
CA THR A 171 10.24 -0.41 2.09
C THR A 171 9.34 0.26 1.05
N MET A 172 8.65 1.33 1.42
CA MET A 172 7.78 2.10 0.52
C MET A 172 8.56 2.67 -0.67
N ILE A 173 9.76 3.23 -0.45
CA ILE A 173 10.62 3.70 -1.54
C ILE A 173 11.07 2.54 -2.43
N PHE A 174 11.49 1.42 -1.83
CA PHE A 174 11.95 0.25 -2.57
C PHE A 174 10.85 -0.36 -3.44
N THR A 175 9.64 -0.52 -2.91
CA THR A 175 8.49 -1.05 -3.66
C THR A 175 8.02 -0.07 -4.73
N ALA A 176 7.97 1.24 -4.44
CA ALA A 176 7.62 2.25 -5.43
C ALA A 176 8.61 2.29 -6.60
N TRP A 177 9.91 2.24 -6.30
CA TRP A 177 10.96 2.13 -7.31
C TRP A 177 10.82 0.86 -8.15
N GLY A 178 10.62 -0.28 -7.50
CA GLY A 178 10.43 -1.58 -8.16
C GLY A 178 9.22 -1.60 -9.09
N SER A 179 8.07 -1.18 -8.59
CA SER A 179 6.82 -1.10 -9.36
C SER A 179 6.94 -0.15 -10.55
N ALA A 180 7.57 1.02 -10.38
CA ALA A 180 7.78 1.96 -11.49
C ALA A 180 8.72 1.39 -12.58
N ARG A 181 9.70 0.56 -12.20
CA ARG A 181 10.61 -0.09 -13.15
C ARG A 181 9.90 -1.20 -13.92
N VAL A 182 9.08 -2.01 -13.23
CA VAL A 182 8.24 -3.04 -13.86
C VAL A 182 7.22 -2.40 -14.81
N PHE A 183 6.58 -1.30 -14.41
CA PHE A 183 5.63 -0.57 -15.25
C PHE A 183 6.28 -0.05 -16.55
N ARG A 184 7.45 0.60 -16.44
CA ARG A 184 8.22 1.08 -17.60
C ARG A 184 8.65 -0.04 -18.54
N TRP A 185 9.06 -1.18 -18.00
CA TRP A 185 9.47 -2.33 -18.79
C TRP A 185 8.29 -3.07 -19.44
N GLY A 186 7.15 -3.17 -18.74
CA GLY A 186 5.94 -3.83 -19.23
C GLY A 186 5.27 -3.10 -20.39
N MET A 187 5.28 -1.77 -20.41
CA MET A 187 4.64 -1.00 -21.50
C MET A 187 5.34 -1.15 -22.86
N LEU A 188 6.64 -1.50 -22.88
CA LEU A 188 7.42 -1.68 -24.11
C LEU A 188 7.27 -3.06 -24.74
N ARG A 189 6.63 -4.01 -24.04
CA ARG A 189 6.29 -5.33 -24.58
C ARG A 189 4.80 -5.40 -24.86
N TYR A 190 4.38 -4.77 -25.96
CA TYR A 190 3.03 -4.92 -26.49
C TYR A 190 2.72 -6.41 -26.73
N GLY A 191 1.78 -6.97 -25.95
CA GLY A 191 1.07 -8.21 -26.25
C GLY A 191 1.78 -9.55 -25.98
N LYS A 192 3.03 -9.58 -25.48
CA LYS A 192 3.70 -10.85 -25.12
C LYS A 192 3.75 -11.09 -23.61
N ARG A 193 3.33 -12.30 -23.21
CA ARG A 193 3.24 -12.79 -21.82
C ARG A 193 4.50 -12.46 -21.02
N VAL A 194 4.32 -11.80 -19.88
CA VAL A 194 5.40 -11.46 -18.97
C VAL A 194 5.60 -12.61 -17.99
N SER A 195 6.78 -13.24 -18.02
CA SER A 195 7.19 -14.28 -17.07
C SER A 195 7.95 -13.69 -15.88
N LEU A 196 7.72 -14.21 -14.67
CA LEU A 196 8.44 -13.84 -13.43
C LEU A 196 9.97 -13.84 -13.59
N ARG A 197 10.51 -14.74 -14.44
CA ARG A 197 11.97 -14.83 -14.72
C ARG A 197 12.50 -13.62 -15.50
N ASP A 198 11.70 -13.05 -16.39
CA ASP A 198 12.08 -11.86 -17.14
C ASP A 198 12.00 -10.59 -16.27
N MET A 199 11.10 -10.57 -15.30
CA MET A 199 10.94 -9.49 -14.33
C MET A 199 12.18 -9.34 -13.44
N ILE A 200 12.71 -10.45 -12.93
CA ILE A 200 13.96 -10.48 -12.14
C ILE A 200 15.15 -10.00 -12.99
N ARG A 201 15.18 -10.32 -14.29
CA ARG A 201 16.21 -9.82 -15.22
C ARG A 201 16.07 -8.31 -15.48
N ALA A 202 14.84 -7.78 -15.55
CA ALA A 202 14.58 -6.36 -15.77
C ALA A 202 14.98 -5.49 -14.57
N VAL A 203 14.81 -6.01 -13.34
CA VAL A 203 15.31 -5.35 -12.12
C VAL A 203 16.85 -5.32 -12.09
N ARG A 204 17.52 -6.34 -12.64
CA ARG A 204 18.99 -6.50 -12.56
C ARG A 204 19.79 -5.87 -13.70
N ARG A 205 19.22 -5.63 -14.89
CA ARG A 205 19.99 -5.07 -16.02
C ARG A 205 19.88 -3.53 -16.06
N PRO A 206 21.00 -2.80 -16.04
CA PRO A 206 21.05 -1.41 -16.49
C PRO A 206 20.77 -1.41 -18.00
N SER A 207 19.97 -0.46 -18.44
CA SER A 207 19.54 -0.29 -19.84
C SER A 207 20.73 -0.23 -20.79
N GLN A 208 21.00 -1.32 -21.51
CA GLN A 208 21.73 -1.23 -22.78
C GLN A 208 20.69 -1.14 -23.88
N PHE A 209 20.54 0.09 -24.40
CA PHE A 209 19.79 0.39 -25.60
C PHE A 209 20.54 -0.21 -26.79
N THR A 210 20.15 -1.40 -27.23
CA THR A 210 20.53 -1.87 -28.56
C THR A 210 19.41 -1.49 -29.52
N THR A 211 19.53 -0.30 -30.11
CA THR A 211 18.82 0.07 -31.32
C THR A 211 19.34 -0.82 -32.45
N THR A 212 18.71 -1.97 -32.69
CA THR A 212 18.87 -2.65 -33.98
C THR A 212 17.94 -1.95 -34.96
N ALA A 213 18.43 -0.83 -35.51
CA ALA A 213 17.88 -0.24 -36.71
C ALA A 213 17.99 -1.27 -37.83
N SER A 214 16.83 -1.55 -38.42
CA SER A 214 16.65 -2.24 -39.70
C SER A 214 17.67 -1.73 -40.73
N LYS A 215 18.58 -2.60 -41.17
CA LYS A 215 19.24 -2.43 -42.47
C LYS A 215 18.27 -2.94 -43.53
N GLY A 216 17.48 -2.03 -44.07
CA GLY A 216 16.95 -2.16 -45.43
C GLY A 216 18.12 -2.10 -46.42
N GLY A 217 18.03 -2.91 -47.47
CA GLY A 217 19.04 -3.01 -48.52
C GLY A 217 18.66 -4.04 -49.56
N MET A 218 17.50 -3.88 -50.18
CA MET A 218 17.24 -4.40 -51.52
C MET A 218 18.17 -3.68 -52.51
N SER A 219 19.02 -4.45 -53.19
CA SER A 219 19.57 -4.16 -54.51
C SER A 219 19.76 -5.52 -55.18
N SER A 220 18.82 -5.89 -56.05
CA SER A 220 18.96 -5.90 -57.51
C SER A 220 19.76 -7.10 -58.01
#